data_AF-A0A3A4VZY1-F1
#
_entry.id   AF-A0A3A4VZY1-F1
#
_cell.length_a   1.000
_cell.length_b   1.000
_cell.length_c   1.000
_cell.angle_alpha   90.00
_cell.angle_beta   90.00
_cell.angle_gamma   90.00
#
_symmetry.space_group_name_H-M   'P 1'
#
loop_
_entity.id
_entity.type
_entity.pdbx_description
1 polymer ?
#
loop_
_entity_poly.entity_id
_entity_poly.type
_entity_poly.pdbx_seq_one_letter_code
_entity_poly.pdbx_strand_id
1 'polypeptide(L)' 'ELRDQGRLLLAGPHPALDTPESGLSGFTGSLVVAEFASLQQAQEWAEADPYQSAGVYARVTVKPFKKVLP' A
#
# COMPACT_ATOMS: atom_id res chain seq x y z
N GLU A 1 -11.32 5.54 -4.38
CA GLU A 1 -12.13 5.13 -3.21
C GLU A 1 -11.55 5.64 -1.89
N LEU A 2 -10.48 5.04 -1.32
CA LEU A 2 -10.00 5.41 0.03
C LEU A 2 -9.66 6.90 0.19
N ARG A 3 -9.04 7.50 -0.85
CA ARG A 3 -8.78 8.95 -0.90
C ARG A 3 -10.06 9.77 -0.86
N ASP A 4 -11.04 9.37 -1.66
CA ASP A 4 -12.29 10.12 -1.83
C ASP A 4 -13.20 10.00 -0.59
N GLN A 5 -13.03 8.93 0.19
CA GLN A 5 -13.65 8.73 1.50
C GLN A 5 -12.91 9.42 2.65
N GLY A 6 -11.78 10.11 2.38
CA GLY A 6 -10.96 10.74 3.41
C GLY A 6 -10.22 9.76 4.34
N ARG A 7 -10.17 8.47 3.97
CA ARG A 7 -9.57 7.39 4.76
C ARG A 7 -8.12 7.11 4.41
N LEU A 8 -7.59 7.68 3.33
CA LEU A 8 -6.21 7.48 2.90
C LEU A 8 -5.28 8.50 3.57
N LEU A 9 -4.32 8.03 4.37
CA LEU A 9 -3.28 8.89 4.94
C LEU A 9 -2.13 9.09 3.94
N LEU A 10 -1.60 8.00 3.39
CA LEU A 10 -0.57 8.04 2.34
C LEU A 10 -0.58 6.76 1.52
N ALA A 11 -0.12 6.86 0.27
CA ALA A 11 0.21 5.72 -0.56
C ALA A 11 1.36 6.07 -1.51
N GLY A 12 2.22 5.11 -1.80
CA GLY A 12 3.30 5.28 -2.77
C GLY A 12 4.06 3.99 -3.04
N PRO A 13 4.78 3.92 -4.17
CA PRO A 13 5.65 2.81 -4.46
C PRO A 13 6.97 2.91 -3.67
N HIS A 14 7.67 1.79 -3.53
CA HIS A 14 9.05 1.75 -3.03
C HIS A 14 10.01 1.63 -4.22
N PRO A 15 10.75 2.70 -4.60
CA PRO A 15 11.76 2.64 -5.64
C PRO A 15 12.80 1.55 -5.36
N ALA A 16 13.31 0.92 -6.42
CA ALA A 16 14.38 -0.08 -6.30
C ALA A 16 15.76 0.52 -6.00
N LEU A 17 15.91 1.84 -6.19
CA LEU A 17 17.13 2.60 -5.94
C LEU A 17 16.83 3.78 -5.01
N ASP A 18 17.87 4.39 -4.43
CA ASP A 18 17.75 5.59 -3.59
C ASP A 18 17.50 6.85 -4.45
N THR A 19 16.34 6.89 -5.08
CA THR A 19 15.86 7.97 -5.93
C THR A 19 14.32 7.92 -6.02
N PRO A 20 13.62 9.06 -6.15
CA PRO A 20 12.18 9.08 -6.39
C PRO A 20 11.80 8.58 -7.80
N GLU A 21 12.75 8.58 -8.73
CA GLU A 21 12.52 8.18 -10.12
C GLU A 21 12.58 6.65 -10.25
N SER A 22 11.63 6.06 -10.97
CA SER A 22 11.63 4.59 -11.17
C SER A 22 12.83 4.11 -11.99
N GLY A 23 13.29 4.94 -12.94
CA GLY A 23 14.32 4.57 -13.91
C GLY A 23 14.04 3.22 -14.57
N LEU A 24 15.10 2.53 -14.96
CA LEU A 24 15.04 1.15 -15.48
C LEU A 24 14.94 0.10 -14.36
N SER A 25 15.28 0.46 -13.13
CA SER A 25 15.29 -0.46 -11.99
C SER A 25 13.90 -0.71 -11.39
N GLY A 26 12.94 0.16 -11.66
CA GLY A 26 11.54 -0.01 -11.26
C GLY A 26 11.32 0.12 -9.76
N PHE A 27 10.38 -0.68 -9.24
CA PHE A 27 9.92 -0.64 -7.85
C PHE A 27 10.01 -2.02 -7.21
N THR A 28 10.24 -2.05 -5.89
CA THR A 28 10.30 -3.29 -5.10
C THR A 28 9.00 -3.59 -4.34
N GLY A 29 8.05 -2.66 -4.37
CA GLY A 29 6.75 -2.83 -3.73
C GLY A 29 5.98 -1.52 -3.61
N SER A 30 5.01 -1.50 -2.70
CA SER A 30 4.20 -0.33 -2.40
C SER A 30 3.87 -0.27 -0.92
N LEU A 31 3.60 0.93 -0.42
CA LEU A 31 3.10 1.19 0.91
C LEU A 31 1.78 1.94 0.81
N VAL A 32 0.80 1.51 1.59
CA VAL A 32 -0.48 2.19 1.79
C VAL A 32 -0.73 2.27 3.29
N VAL A 33 -1.06 3.46 3.78
CA VAL A 33 -1.56 3.67 5.14
C VAL A 33 -2.93 4.30 5.03
N ALA A 34 -3.96 3.59 5.48
CA ALA A 34 -5.34 4.01 5.40
C ALA A 34 -6.16 3.48 6.58
N GLU A 35 -7.29 4.12 6.85
CA GLU A 35 -8.23 3.76 7.91
C GLU A 35 -9.19 2.67 7.47
N PHE A 36 -9.42 1.69 8.34
CA PHE A 36 -10.38 0.59 8.15
C PHE A 36 -11.10 0.32 9.47
N ALA A 37 -12.33 -0.21 9.40
CA ALA A 37 -13.09 -0.54 10.61
C ALA A 37 -12.48 -1.71 11.40
N SER A 38 -11.68 -2.57 10.74
CA SER A 38 -10.98 -3.68 11.37
C SER A 38 -9.75 -4.11 10.55
N LEU A 39 -8.86 -4.89 11.17
CA LEU A 39 -7.73 -5.52 10.48
C LEU A 39 -8.20 -6.46 9.37
N GLN A 40 -9.30 -7.18 9.59
CA GLN A 40 -9.89 -8.09 8.60
C GLN A 40 -10.34 -7.34 7.34
N GLN A 41 -11.05 -6.22 7.48
CA GLN A 41 -11.44 -5.42 6.32
C GLN A 41 -10.23 -4.85 5.56
N ALA A 42 -9.15 -4.51 6.27
CA ALA A 42 -7.92 -4.07 5.61
C ALA A 42 -7.25 -5.20 4.82
N GLN A 43 -7.30 -6.44 5.32
CA GLN A 43 -6.81 -7.62 4.62
C GLN A 43 -7.63 -7.93 3.38
N GLU A 44 -8.95 -8.00 3.51
CA GLU A 44 -9.88 -8.23 2.38
C GLU A 44 -9.71 -7.16 1.29
N TRP A 45 -9.56 -5.89 1.69
CA TRP A 45 -9.29 -4.80 0.75
C TRP A 45 -7.95 -4.97 0.01
N ALA A 46 -6.89 -5.37 0.72
CA ALA A 46 -5.57 -5.56 0.12
C ALA A 46 -5.50 -6.82 -0.77
N GLU A 47 -6.32 -7.84 -0.48
CA GLU A 47 -6.46 -9.05 -1.29
C GLU A 47 -7.28 -8.82 -2.56
N ALA A 48 -8.23 -7.88 -2.51
CA ALA A 48 -8.98 -7.44 -3.68
C ALA A 48 -8.18 -6.55 -4.64
N ASP A 49 -6.92 -6.22 -4.33
CA ASP A 49 -6.09 -5.35 -5.17
C ASP A 49 -5.80 -6.02 -6.52
N PRO A 50 -6.10 -5.35 -7.66
CA PRO A 50 -5.85 -5.88 -8.99
C PRO A 50 -4.40 -6.33 -9.22
N TYR A 51 -3.41 -5.69 -8.60
CA TYR A 51 -2.00 -6.09 -8.69
C TYR A 51 -1.70 -7.41 -7.99
N GLN A 52 -2.48 -7.77 -6.97
CA GLN A 52 -2.40 -9.09 -6.37
C GLN A 52 -2.91 -10.15 -7.36
N SER A 53 -4.06 -9.92 -7.97
CA SER A 53 -4.65 -10.84 -8.96
C SER A 53 -3.81 -10.96 -10.24
N ALA A 54 -3.08 -9.91 -10.61
CA ALA A 54 -2.17 -9.88 -11.74
C ALA A 54 -0.78 -10.48 -11.44
N GLY A 55 -0.55 -10.95 -10.21
CA GLY A 55 0.73 -11.56 -9.80
C GLY A 55 1.89 -10.58 -9.67
N VAL A 56 1.61 -9.28 -9.63
CA VAL A 56 2.64 -8.23 -9.48
C VAL A 56 3.20 -8.24 -8.05
N TYR A 57 2.35 -8.53 -7.07
CA TYR A 57 2.78 -8.66 -5.67
C TYR A 57 3.17 -10.10 -5.34
N ALA A 58 4.46 -10.31 -5.08
CA ALA A 58 4.96 -11.58 -4.55
C ALA A 58 4.42 -11.86 -3.14
N ARG A 59 4.18 -10.81 -2.33
CA ARG A 59 3.63 -10.91 -0.97
C ARG A 59 2.96 -9.61 -0.56
N VAL A 60 1.83 -9.71 0.12
CA VAL A 60 1.16 -8.61 0.82
C VAL A 60 1.25 -8.86 2.33
N THR A 61 1.46 -7.80 3.12
CA THR A 61 1.48 -7.88 4.58
C THR A 61 0.69 -6.72 5.17
N VAL A 62 -0.38 -7.03 5.89
CA VAL A 62 -1.26 -6.03 6.52
C VAL A 62 -1.02 -6.03 8.03
N LYS A 63 -0.79 -4.85 8.60
CA LYS A 63 -0.50 -4.67 10.03
C LYS A 63 -1.23 -3.44 10.57
N PRO A 64 -1.66 -3.44 11.85
CA PRO A 64 -2.08 -2.22 12.53
C PRO A 64 -0.95 -1.18 12.52
N PHE A 65 -1.30 0.09 12.33
CA PHE A 65 -0.37 1.20 12.35
C PHE A 65 -0.81 2.25 13.38
N LYS A 66 0.08 2.61 14.30
CA LYS A 66 -0.15 3.73 15.22
C LYS A 66 0.56 4.96 14.68
N LYS A 67 -0.21 5.94 14.23
CA LYS A 67 0.29 7.25 13.82
C LYS A 67 0.77 8.02 15.07
N VAL A 68 2.08 8.18 15.24
CA VAL A 68 2.67 8.88 16.41
C VAL A 68 3.21 10.27 16.09
N LEU A 69 3.56 10.52 14.83
CA LEU A 69 4.06 11.80 14.28
C LEU A 69 3.72 11.84 12.79
N PRO A 70 3.73 13.03 12.19
CA PRO A 70 2.68 14.05 12.34
C PRO A 70 1.32 13.55 11.83
#